data_AF-A0A8J2M9E5-F1
#
_entry.id   AF-A0A8J2M9E5-F1
#
_cell.length_a   1.000
_cell.length_b   1.000
_cell.length_c   1.000
_cell.angle_alpha   90.00
_cell.angle_beta   90.00
_cell.angle_gamma   90.00
#
_symmetry.space_group_name_H-M   'P 1'
#
loop_
_entity.id
_entity.type
_entity.pdbx_description
1 polymer ?
#
loop_
_entity_poly.entity_id
_entity_poly.type
_entity_poly.pdbx_seq_one_letter_code
_entity_poly.pdbx_strand_id
1 'polypeptide(L)'
;MEKYFCFVFSLLQLTSAAGLHPIILVPGDGGSQMDAKLNKPAVVHYLCDKTTNDYFNIWLNLELLVPLVIDCWVDNVRLVYNSTTRRTENSPGVDIRIPGFGHTETVEYLDPSQASPGLYFKSIVEASLIPLGYTRNSSISGAPYDFRKAPNELKDWFVDLKKLVEQVYASNGNNGIILICHSMGSPMSLYFLNRQSQSWKNKYIRSLITLGGPWGGSMKAVKVFAAGDDLGSYVLPSKTLRGGQRTYASTAWLLPSKLFWNDTEILISVQNKRNYTMKDFKYFFDDIDFNDGYEMLKDTEGLLGPLDHPGVEVHCLHGSGVSTVE
;
A
#
# COMPACT_ATOMS: atom_id res chain seq x y z
N MET A 1 16.58 15.02 0.73
CA MET A 1 16.23 14.68 -0.66
C MET A 1 17.45 14.62 -1.57
N GLU A 2 18.37 15.60 -1.54
CA GLU A 2 19.56 15.62 -2.43
C GLU A 2 20.49 14.39 -2.32
N LYS A 3 20.65 13.77 -1.14
CA LYS A 3 21.50 12.57 -1.01
C LYS A 3 20.85 11.28 -1.57
N TYR A 4 19.52 11.18 -1.52
CA TYR A 4 18.77 10.07 -2.13
C TYR A 4 18.75 10.18 -3.66
N PHE A 5 18.75 11.42 -4.16
CA PHE A 5 18.80 11.76 -5.57
C PHE A 5 20.06 11.20 -6.25
N CYS A 6 21.25 11.39 -5.67
CA CYS A 6 22.50 10.89 -6.27
C CYS A 6 22.58 9.35 -6.34
N PHE A 7 22.00 8.62 -5.38
CA PHE A 7 22.13 7.16 -5.32
C PHE A 7 21.24 6.45 -6.35
N VAL A 8 19.99 6.92 -6.53
CA VAL A 8 19.12 6.43 -7.61
C VAL A 8 19.72 6.75 -8.98
N PHE A 9 20.36 7.91 -9.11
CA PHE A 9 21.03 8.35 -10.34
C PHE A 9 22.19 7.42 -10.74
N SER A 10 23.04 7.01 -9.79
CA SER A 10 24.16 6.11 -10.08
C SER A 10 23.74 4.69 -10.45
N LEU A 11 22.60 4.20 -9.93
CA LEU A 11 22.06 2.86 -10.25
C LEU A 11 21.48 2.77 -11.67
N LEU A 12 21.02 3.90 -12.22
CA LEU A 12 20.40 3.97 -13.55
C LEU A 12 21.41 4.20 -14.70
N GLN A 13 22.69 4.47 -14.40
CA GLN A 13 23.69 4.91 -15.39
C GLN A 13 24.55 3.80 -16.03
N LEU A 14 24.24 2.53 -15.81
CA LEU A 14 24.94 1.42 -16.50
C LEU A 14 24.23 1.03 -17.80
N THR A 15 24.35 1.83 -18.87
CA THR A 15 24.04 1.32 -20.23
C THR A 15 25.01 1.83 -21.29
N SER A 16 25.85 0.91 -21.76
CA SER A 16 26.35 0.89 -23.14
C SER A 16 25.28 0.33 -24.08
N ALA A 17 25.12 0.92 -25.27
CA ALA A 17 24.47 0.41 -26.49
C ALA A 17 23.02 -0.14 -26.47
N ALA A 18 22.48 -0.60 -25.34
CA ALA A 18 21.09 -1.04 -25.17
C ALA A 18 20.26 0.09 -24.51
N GLY A 19 19.02 0.29 -24.94
CA GLY A 19 18.14 1.36 -24.45
C GLY A 19 17.84 1.30 -22.94
N LEU A 20 17.15 2.32 -22.42
CA LEU A 20 16.78 2.41 -21.01
C LEU A 20 15.87 1.24 -20.57
N HIS A 21 16.13 0.69 -19.39
CA HIS A 21 15.25 -0.29 -18.75
C HIS A 21 13.96 0.38 -18.28
N PRO A 22 12.77 -0.01 -18.77
CA PRO A 22 11.52 0.60 -18.35
C PRO A 22 11.19 0.33 -16.87
N ILE A 23 10.38 1.19 -16.29
CA ILE A 23 10.07 1.23 -14.85
C ILE A 23 8.58 0.95 -14.61
N ILE A 24 8.28 0.12 -13.62
CA ILE A 24 6.93 0.01 -13.04
C ILE A 24 6.98 0.47 -11.59
N LEU A 25 6.12 1.44 -11.26
CA LEU A 25 5.95 2.00 -9.92
C LEU A 25 4.88 1.20 -9.17
N VAL A 26 5.25 0.63 -8.02
CA VAL A 26 4.33 -0.09 -7.12
C VAL A 26 4.14 0.73 -5.83
N PRO A 27 2.95 1.32 -5.61
CA PRO A 27 2.71 2.19 -4.47
C PRO A 27 2.60 1.46 -3.14
N GLY A 28 2.64 2.22 -2.06
CA GLY A 28 2.43 1.73 -0.69
C GLY A 28 0.98 1.89 -0.25
N ASP A 29 0.76 1.76 1.06
CA ASP A 29 -0.54 2.01 1.67
C ASP A 29 -1.00 3.47 1.43
N GLY A 30 -2.24 3.65 0.97
CA GLY A 30 -2.77 4.94 0.51
C GLY A 30 -2.09 5.54 -0.72
N GLY A 31 -1.17 4.83 -1.38
CA GLY A 31 -0.28 5.40 -2.41
C GLY A 31 -0.84 5.44 -3.83
N SER A 32 -2.15 5.29 -4.02
CA SER A 32 -2.81 5.47 -5.31
C SER A 32 -4.22 6.01 -5.14
N GLN A 33 -4.75 6.65 -6.19
CA GLN A 33 -6.15 7.03 -6.22
C GLN A 33 -7.10 5.83 -6.07
N MET A 34 -8.30 6.09 -5.55
CA MET A 34 -9.40 5.13 -5.47
C MET A 34 -10.71 5.87 -5.74
N ASP A 35 -11.58 5.22 -6.50
CA ASP A 35 -12.92 5.74 -6.82
C ASP A 35 -13.99 4.87 -6.16
N ALA A 36 -15.13 5.49 -5.82
CA ALA A 36 -16.29 4.80 -5.29
C ALA A 36 -17.58 5.15 -6.07
N LYS A 37 -18.51 4.21 -6.09
CA LYS A 37 -19.90 4.44 -6.50
C LYS A 37 -20.85 3.92 -5.41
N LEU A 38 -21.85 4.73 -5.04
CA LEU A 38 -22.72 4.43 -3.89
C LEU A 38 -24.13 4.03 -4.33
N ASN A 39 -24.67 3.03 -3.64
CA ASN A 39 -26.05 2.61 -3.60
C ASN A 39 -26.34 1.93 -2.24
N LYS A 40 -26.15 2.70 -1.16
CA LYS A 40 -26.15 2.20 0.22
C LYS A 40 -27.56 1.94 0.73
N PRO A 41 -27.79 0.90 1.54
CA PRO A 41 -29.10 0.66 2.16
C PRO A 41 -29.42 1.69 3.25
N ALA A 42 -28.41 2.19 3.95
CA ALA A 42 -28.49 3.17 5.02
C ALA A 42 -27.23 4.05 5.05
N VAL A 43 -27.31 5.16 5.75
CA VAL A 43 -26.21 6.11 5.96
C VAL A 43 -26.10 6.47 7.44
N VAL A 44 -24.91 6.90 7.87
CA VAL A 44 -24.64 7.22 9.28
C VAL A 44 -25.37 8.48 9.77
N HIS A 45 -25.57 9.48 8.89
CA HIS A 45 -26.41 10.65 9.13
C HIS A 45 -26.83 11.31 7.80
N TYR A 46 -27.69 12.33 7.89
CA TYR A 46 -28.37 12.96 6.74
C TYR A 46 -27.46 13.74 5.77
N LEU A 47 -26.20 13.99 6.12
CA LEU A 47 -25.23 14.66 5.23
C LEU A 47 -24.49 13.68 4.34
N CYS A 48 -24.58 12.37 4.62
CA CYS A 48 -23.90 11.36 3.83
C CYS A 48 -24.73 10.95 2.63
N ASP A 49 -24.10 10.92 1.47
CA ASP A 49 -24.74 10.45 0.25
C ASP A 49 -25.09 8.96 0.35
N LYS A 50 -26.35 8.67 0.06
CA LYS A 50 -26.84 7.29 -0.03
C LYS A 50 -26.54 6.68 -1.39
N THR A 51 -26.59 7.48 -2.45
CA THR A 51 -26.46 7.04 -3.86
C THR A 51 -25.63 8.05 -4.65
N THR A 52 -24.83 7.58 -5.59
CA THR A 52 -24.16 8.44 -6.60
C THR A 52 -24.50 7.96 -8.01
N ASN A 53 -24.59 8.89 -8.96
CA ASN A 53 -24.87 8.55 -10.37
C ASN A 53 -23.68 7.84 -11.01
N ASP A 54 -22.48 8.37 -10.77
CA ASP A 54 -21.22 7.88 -11.32
C ASP A 54 -20.20 7.61 -10.21
N TYR A 55 -19.04 7.10 -10.62
CA TYR A 55 -17.88 7.01 -9.74
C TYR A 55 -17.35 8.41 -9.44
N PHE A 56 -16.97 8.63 -8.19
CA PHE A 56 -16.25 9.82 -7.75
C PHE A 56 -14.95 9.40 -7.07
N ASN A 57 -13.97 10.30 -7.05
CA ASN A 57 -12.73 10.06 -6.31
C ASN A 57 -13.01 10.05 -4.80
N ILE A 58 -12.82 8.89 -4.18
CA ILE A 58 -12.98 8.72 -2.73
C ILE A 58 -11.64 8.84 -1.99
N TRP A 59 -10.53 8.66 -2.70
CA TRP A 59 -9.20 8.85 -2.15
C TRP A 59 -8.20 9.28 -3.23
N LEU A 60 -7.38 10.32 -3.02
CA LEU A 60 -7.45 11.29 -1.93
C LEU A 60 -8.40 12.44 -2.32
N ASN A 61 -9.42 12.67 -1.50
CA ASN A 61 -10.30 13.82 -1.65
C ASN A 61 -10.38 14.54 -0.30
N LEU A 62 -9.72 15.70 -0.20
CA LEU A 62 -9.61 16.46 1.05
C LEU A 62 -10.97 16.99 1.54
N GLU A 63 -11.92 17.22 0.64
CA GLU A 63 -13.28 17.66 1.00
C GLU A 63 -14.04 16.58 1.78
N LEU A 64 -13.72 15.30 1.56
CA LEU A 64 -14.32 14.17 2.28
C LEU A 64 -13.68 13.92 3.65
N LEU A 65 -12.57 14.61 3.97
CA LEU A 65 -11.82 14.43 5.21
C LEU A 65 -12.06 15.54 6.24
N VAL A 66 -12.92 16.53 5.93
CA VAL A 66 -13.25 17.61 6.86
C VAL A 66 -14.19 17.13 7.97
N PRO A 67 -14.22 17.82 9.13
CA PRO A 67 -15.18 17.52 10.19
C PRO A 67 -16.63 17.49 9.66
N LEU A 68 -17.47 16.64 10.26
CA LEU A 68 -18.89 16.39 9.90
C LEU A 68 -19.14 15.49 8.68
N VAL A 69 -18.15 15.24 7.82
CA VAL A 69 -18.30 14.33 6.66
C VAL A 69 -17.30 13.18 6.64
N ILE A 70 -16.25 13.25 7.47
CA ILE A 70 -15.23 12.21 7.57
C ILE A 70 -15.80 10.85 8.01
N ASP A 71 -16.88 10.84 8.79
CA ASP A 71 -17.62 9.63 9.16
C ASP A 71 -18.42 9.05 7.99
N CYS A 72 -18.94 9.89 7.08
CA CYS A 72 -19.45 9.41 5.79
C CYS A 72 -18.35 8.72 4.97
N TRP A 73 -17.16 9.34 4.89
CA TRP A 73 -16.02 8.75 4.22
C TRP A 73 -15.64 7.41 4.84
N VAL A 74 -15.48 7.35 6.17
CA VAL A 74 -15.16 6.11 6.91
C VAL A 74 -16.19 5.02 6.64
N ASP A 75 -17.49 5.32 6.66
CA ASP A 75 -18.54 4.33 6.37
C ASP A 75 -18.55 3.85 4.91
N ASN A 76 -17.96 4.62 3.99
CA ASN A 76 -17.83 4.23 2.59
C ASN A 76 -16.57 3.38 2.36
N VAL A 77 -15.42 3.78 2.94
CA VAL A 77 -14.14 3.10 2.68
C VAL A 77 -13.89 1.89 3.57
N ARG A 78 -14.58 1.76 4.70
CA ARG A 78 -14.42 0.59 5.58
C ARG A 78 -14.74 -0.70 4.83
N LEU A 79 -14.04 -1.74 5.21
CA LEU A 79 -14.29 -3.09 4.76
C LEU A 79 -15.11 -3.85 5.80
N VAL A 80 -15.83 -4.88 5.35
CA VAL A 80 -16.54 -5.83 6.19
C VAL A 80 -15.82 -7.17 6.09
N TYR A 81 -15.36 -7.69 7.22
CA TYR A 81 -14.73 -9.01 7.26
C TYR A 81 -15.81 -10.10 7.28
N ASN A 82 -15.68 -11.08 6.39
CA ASN A 82 -16.57 -12.22 6.30
C ASN A 82 -15.87 -13.45 6.88
N SER A 83 -16.28 -13.86 8.08
CA SER A 83 -15.68 -14.97 8.81
C SER A 83 -15.84 -16.33 8.11
N THR A 84 -16.83 -16.47 7.22
CA THR A 84 -17.06 -17.70 6.46
C THR A 84 -16.10 -17.79 5.26
N THR A 85 -15.95 -16.70 4.51
CA THR A 85 -15.07 -16.67 3.34
C THR A 85 -13.61 -16.36 3.69
N ARG A 86 -13.34 -15.91 4.93
CA ARG A 86 -12.03 -15.48 5.42
C ARG A 86 -11.45 -14.34 4.58
N ARG A 87 -12.31 -13.42 4.14
CA ARG A 87 -11.97 -12.31 3.23
C ARG A 87 -12.73 -11.06 3.63
N THR A 88 -12.26 -9.94 3.14
CA THR A 88 -12.93 -8.65 3.31
C THR A 88 -13.78 -8.32 2.09
N GLU A 89 -14.89 -7.63 2.30
CA GLU A 89 -15.79 -7.13 1.26
C GLU A 89 -15.97 -5.63 1.43
N ASN A 90 -16.35 -4.92 0.36
CA ASN A 90 -16.68 -3.51 0.48
C ASN A 90 -17.89 -3.32 1.40
N SER A 91 -18.06 -2.10 1.92
CA SER A 91 -19.27 -1.74 2.65
C SER A 91 -20.53 -1.98 1.80
N PRO A 92 -21.66 -2.39 2.41
CA PRO A 92 -22.89 -2.67 1.67
C PRO A 92 -23.32 -1.52 0.77
N GLY A 93 -23.49 -1.80 -0.52
CA GLY A 93 -23.86 -0.80 -1.51
C GLY A 93 -22.73 0.15 -1.91
N VAL A 94 -21.47 -0.16 -1.60
CA VAL A 94 -20.30 0.60 -2.06
C VAL A 94 -19.54 -0.26 -3.05
N ASP A 95 -19.42 0.24 -4.27
CA ASP A 95 -18.49 -0.32 -5.24
C ASP A 95 -17.20 0.51 -5.29
N ILE A 96 -16.06 -0.18 -5.40
CA ILE A 96 -14.73 0.44 -5.39
C ILE A 96 -13.98 -0.01 -6.63
N ARG A 97 -13.35 0.95 -7.31
CA ARG A 97 -12.39 0.67 -8.39
C ARG A 97 -11.09 1.43 -8.18
N ILE A 98 -10.03 0.88 -8.75
CA ILE A 98 -8.69 1.46 -8.70
C ILE A 98 -8.33 1.98 -10.10
N PRO A 99 -8.36 3.31 -10.32
CA PRO A 99 -8.12 3.88 -11.63
C PRO A 99 -6.63 3.91 -12.00
N GLY A 100 -6.36 4.04 -13.30
CA GLY A 100 -5.03 4.35 -13.82
C GLY A 100 -4.04 3.18 -13.87
N PHE A 101 -4.50 1.93 -13.85
CA PHE A 101 -3.59 0.79 -14.03
C PHE A 101 -2.81 0.88 -15.36
N GLY A 102 -1.50 0.70 -15.30
CA GLY A 102 -0.58 0.88 -16.43
C GLY A 102 -0.16 2.34 -16.70
N HIS A 103 -0.81 3.31 -16.04
CA HIS A 103 -0.54 4.74 -16.17
C HIS A 103 0.10 5.30 -14.89
N THR A 104 0.81 6.42 -14.99
CA THR A 104 1.54 6.99 -13.84
C THR A 104 0.74 8.01 -13.03
N GLU A 105 -0.26 8.67 -13.64
CA GLU A 105 -0.97 9.80 -13.03
C GLU A 105 -1.53 9.50 -11.64
N THR A 106 -2.24 8.37 -11.48
CA THR A 106 -2.93 8.01 -10.23
C THR A 106 -2.02 7.55 -9.11
N VAL A 107 -0.72 7.37 -9.39
CA VAL A 107 0.32 7.09 -8.39
C VAL A 107 1.28 8.28 -8.23
N GLU A 108 1.31 9.22 -9.17
CA GLU A 108 2.03 10.48 -9.03
C GLU A 108 1.26 11.46 -8.14
N TYR A 109 -0.06 11.55 -8.36
CA TYR A 109 -0.98 12.44 -7.66
C TYR A 109 -2.13 11.63 -7.04
N LEU A 110 -2.20 11.63 -5.71
CA LEU A 110 -3.29 11.01 -4.96
C LEU A 110 -4.57 11.86 -5.01
N ASP A 111 -4.43 13.18 -5.10
CA ASP A 111 -5.54 14.12 -5.25
C ASP A 111 -5.66 14.51 -6.74
N PRO A 112 -6.81 14.26 -7.40
CA PRO A 112 -7.02 14.64 -8.79
C PRO A 112 -6.87 16.14 -9.10
N SER A 113 -7.02 17.02 -8.09
CA SER A 113 -6.75 18.45 -8.22
C SER A 113 -5.25 18.78 -8.34
N GLN A 114 -4.38 17.78 -8.14
CA GLN A 114 -2.92 17.88 -8.11
C GLN A 114 -2.39 18.83 -7.03
N ALA A 115 -3.18 19.06 -5.98
CA ALA A 115 -2.77 19.81 -4.82
C ALA A 115 -1.54 19.18 -4.14
N SER A 116 -0.68 20.03 -3.55
CA SER A 116 0.59 19.59 -2.96
C SER A 116 0.48 18.49 -1.90
N PRO A 117 -0.58 18.39 -1.06
CA PRO A 117 -0.73 17.28 -0.11
C PRO A 117 -0.91 15.92 -0.79
N GLY A 118 -1.38 15.90 -2.05
CA GLY A 118 -1.56 14.68 -2.84
C GLY A 118 -0.32 14.25 -3.63
N LEU A 119 0.81 14.96 -3.53
CA LEU A 119 2.03 14.59 -4.25
C LEU A 119 2.65 13.32 -3.66
N TYR A 120 2.84 12.31 -4.51
CA TYR A 120 3.42 11.04 -4.09
C TYR A 120 4.61 10.63 -4.99
N PHE A 121 4.42 9.84 -6.06
CA PHE A 121 5.53 9.51 -6.96
C PHE A 121 5.96 10.64 -7.91
N LYS A 122 5.18 11.73 -8.00
CA LYS A 122 5.42 12.86 -8.90
C LYS A 122 6.87 13.32 -8.86
N SER A 123 7.45 13.49 -7.67
CA SER A 123 8.81 13.98 -7.51
C SER A 123 9.86 13.01 -8.09
N ILE A 124 9.66 11.70 -7.93
CA ILE A 124 10.56 10.68 -8.52
C ILE A 124 10.43 10.71 -10.04
N VAL A 125 9.20 10.71 -10.56
CA VAL A 125 8.96 10.71 -12.01
C VAL A 125 9.51 11.98 -12.66
N GLU A 126 9.11 13.14 -12.17
CA GLU A 126 9.40 14.42 -12.82
C GLU A 126 10.81 14.93 -12.57
N ALA A 127 11.32 14.83 -11.34
CA ALA A 127 12.63 15.38 -11.02
C ALA A 127 13.77 14.41 -11.34
N SER A 128 13.51 13.10 -11.44
CA SER A 128 14.57 12.10 -11.63
C SER A 128 14.44 11.32 -12.93
N LEU A 129 13.26 10.76 -13.24
CA LEU A 129 13.14 9.85 -14.39
C LEU A 129 13.02 10.60 -15.73
N ILE A 130 12.18 11.63 -15.82
CA ILE A 130 12.00 12.37 -17.07
C ILE A 130 13.30 13.01 -17.58
N PRO A 131 14.13 13.66 -16.75
CA PRO A 131 15.42 14.20 -17.19
C PRO A 131 16.40 13.13 -17.73
N LEU A 132 16.22 11.87 -17.35
CA LEU A 132 17.01 10.73 -17.85
C LEU A 132 16.50 10.17 -19.18
N GLY A 133 15.43 10.75 -19.76
CA GLY A 133 14.85 10.32 -21.03
C GLY A 133 13.69 9.33 -20.90
N TYR A 134 13.17 9.10 -19.69
CA TYR A 134 11.97 8.30 -19.50
C TYR A 134 10.70 9.08 -19.90
N THR A 135 9.67 8.35 -20.34
CA THR A 135 8.39 8.90 -20.79
C THR A 135 7.25 8.23 -20.03
N ARG A 136 6.39 9.04 -19.40
CA ARG A 136 5.16 8.57 -18.72
C ARG A 136 4.31 7.71 -19.65
N ASN A 137 3.71 6.65 -19.10
CA ASN A 137 2.82 5.72 -19.80
C ASN A 137 3.46 4.99 -21.00
N SER A 138 4.79 5.01 -21.11
CA SER A 138 5.55 4.32 -22.15
C SER A 138 6.71 3.55 -21.53
N SER A 139 7.71 4.24 -21.00
CA SER A 139 8.84 3.64 -20.27
C SER A 139 8.71 3.77 -18.75
N ILE A 140 7.65 4.42 -18.28
CA ILE A 140 7.22 4.43 -16.87
C ILE A 140 5.74 4.08 -16.82
N SER A 141 5.37 3.10 -16.01
CA SER A 141 3.97 2.73 -15.73
C SER A 141 3.70 2.67 -14.23
N GLY A 142 2.47 2.91 -13.82
CA GLY A 142 2.01 2.68 -12.45
C GLY A 142 1.23 1.37 -12.34
N ALA A 143 1.38 0.70 -11.20
CA ALA A 143 0.60 -0.48 -10.83
C ALA A 143 -0.19 -0.23 -9.53
N PRO A 144 -1.20 0.68 -9.54
CA PRO A 144 -2.05 0.92 -8.38
C PRO A 144 -2.88 -0.33 -8.04
N TYR A 145 -3.25 -0.47 -6.77
CA TYR A 145 -4.08 -1.56 -6.24
C TYR A 145 -4.96 -1.06 -5.09
N ASP A 146 -5.93 -1.87 -4.68
CA ASP A 146 -6.72 -1.60 -3.48
C ASP A 146 -5.84 -1.81 -2.26
N PHE A 147 -5.24 -0.73 -1.77
CA PHE A 147 -4.30 -0.74 -0.66
C PHE A 147 -4.94 -1.15 0.68
N ARG A 148 -6.27 -1.25 0.76
CA ARG A 148 -6.98 -1.76 1.95
C ARG A 148 -6.86 -3.28 2.08
N LYS A 149 -6.53 -3.98 0.99
CA LYS A 149 -6.49 -5.44 0.87
C LYS A 149 -5.07 -5.99 1.09
N ALA A 150 -4.99 -7.19 1.65
CA ALA A 150 -3.75 -7.96 1.73
C ALA A 150 -3.51 -8.80 0.45
N PRO A 151 -2.30 -9.31 0.19
CA PRO A 151 -1.96 -10.03 -1.04
C PRO A 151 -2.90 -11.20 -1.40
N ASN A 152 -3.39 -11.94 -0.41
CA ASN A 152 -4.31 -13.06 -0.61
C ASN A 152 -5.65 -12.66 -1.26
N GLU A 153 -6.03 -11.38 -1.17
CA GLU A 153 -7.25 -10.83 -1.75
C GLU A 153 -7.02 -10.11 -3.08
N LEU A 154 -5.78 -10.03 -3.57
CA LEU A 154 -5.38 -9.26 -4.76
C LEU A 154 -4.88 -10.15 -5.92
N LYS A 155 -5.39 -11.37 -6.02
CA LYS A 155 -4.96 -12.35 -7.04
C LYS A 155 -5.04 -11.80 -8.48
N ASP A 156 -6.15 -11.13 -8.82
CA ASP A 156 -6.35 -10.60 -10.18
C ASP A 156 -5.38 -9.46 -10.47
N TRP A 157 -5.10 -8.61 -9.48
CA TRP A 157 -4.07 -7.57 -9.61
C TRP A 157 -2.68 -8.16 -9.89
N PHE A 158 -2.28 -9.26 -9.24
CA PHE A 158 -1.00 -9.92 -9.54
C PHE A 158 -0.95 -10.53 -10.95
N VAL A 159 -2.08 -11.02 -11.46
CA VAL A 159 -2.21 -11.48 -12.85
C VAL A 159 -2.01 -10.31 -13.81
N ASP A 160 -2.64 -9.17 -13.52
CA ASP A 160 -2.53 -7.98 -14.36
C ASP A 160 -1.16 -7.29 -14.25
N LEU A 161 -0.51 -7.32 -13.08
CA LEU A 161 0.88 -6.87 -12.91
C LEU A 161 1.84 -7.69 -13.77
N LYS A 162 1.65 -9.02 -13.83
CA LYS A 162 2.44 -9.88 -14.71
C LYS A 162 2.26 -9.50 -16.18
N LYS A 163 1.02 -9.28 -16.62
CA LYS A 163 0.73 -8.84 -18.00
C LYS A 163 1.35 -7.47 -18.28
N LEU A 164 1.27 -6.53 -17.33
CA LEU A 164 1.87 -5.20 -17.47
C LEU A 164 3.39 -5.31 -17.65
N VAL A 165 4.07 -6.13 -16.85
CA VAL A 165 5.50 -6.41 -17.00
C VAL A 165 5.82 -6.92 -18.40
N GLU A 166 5.07 -7.90 -18.89
CA GLU A 166 5.28 -8.49 -20.21
C GLU A 166 5.01 -7.50 -21.36
N GLN A 167 3.97 -6.66 -21.22
CA GLN A 167 3.60 -5.63 -22.19
C GLN A 167 4.63 -4.52 -22.27
N VAL A 168 5.02 -3.96 -21.11
CA VAL A 168 6.03 -2.89 -21.02
C VAL A 168 7.38 -3.39 -21.52
N TYR A 169 7.74 -4.64 -21.24
CA TYR A 169 8.96 -5.26 -21.76
C TYR A 169 8.95 -5.30 -23.30
N ALA A 170 7.85 -5.79 -23.90
CA ALA A 170 7.73 -5.91 -25.35
C ALA A 170 7.72 -4.54 -26.05
N SER A 171 7.05 -3.54 -25.48
CA SER A 171 6.98 -2.19 -26.08
C SER A 171 8.24 -1.36 -25.89
N ASN A 172 9.14 -1.74 -24.98
CA ASN A 172 10.39 -1.03 -24.69
C ASN A 172 11.63 -1.83 -25.14
N GLY A 173 11.54 -2.46 -26.32
CA GLY A 173 12.68 -3.10 -26.97
C GLY A 173 13.19 -4.34 -26.26
N ASN A 174 12.31 -5.05 -25.52
CA ASN A 174 12.65 -6.24 -24.75
C ASN A 174 13.71 -5.99 -23.65
N ASN A 175 13.73 -4.77 -23.11
CA ASN A 175 14.56 -4.44 -21.95
C ASN A 175 13.84 -4.86 -20.66
N GLY A 176 14.58 -5.54 -19.76
CA GLY A 176 14.05 -5.98 -18.47
C GLY A 176 13.51 -4.82 -17.63
N ILE A 177 12.44 -5.07 -16.88
CA ILE A 177 11.73 -4.08 -16.07
C ILE A 177 12.45 -3.82 -14.74
N ILE A 178 12.58 -2.57 -14.35
CA ILE A 178 12.92 -2.16 -12.98
C ILE A 178 11.62 -1.94 -12.21
N LEU A 179 11.43 -2.69 -11.12
CA LEU A 179 10.32 -2.44 -10.19
C LEU A 179 10.78 -1.44 -9.13
N ILE A 180 10.14 -0.27 -9.06
CA ILE A 180 10.36 0.69 -7.98
C ILE A 180 9.16 0.64 -7.04
N CYS A 181 9.40 0.20 -5.81
CA CYS A 181 8.36 -0.11 -4.85
C CYS A 181 8.55 0.74 -3.59
N HIS A 182 7.47 1.36 -3.10
CA HIS A 182 7.52 2.15 -1.86
C HIS A 182 6.68 1.53 -0.76
N SER A 183 7.20 1.53 0.47
CA SER A 183 6.51 1.04 1.67
C SER A 183 5.87 -0.33 1.40
N MET A 184 4.57 -0.51 1.64
CA MET A 184 3.79 -1.74 1.39
C MET A 184 3.91 -2.30 -0.03
N GLY A 185 4.20 -1.48 -1.04
CA GLY A 185 4.47 -1.95 -2.40
C GLY A 185 5.69 -2.88 -2.48
N SER A 186 6.61 -2.77 -1.53
CA SER A 186 7.83 -3.60 -1.44
C SER A 186 7.50 -5.05 -1.08
N PRO A 187 6.84 -5.36 0.06
CA PRO A 187 6.41 -6.72 0.35
C PRO A 187 5.37 -7.25 -0.65
N MET A 188 4.52 -6.39 -1.24
CA MET A 188 3.63 -6.80 -2.36
C MET A 188 4.43 -7.33 -3.55
N SER A 189 5.51 -6.65 -3.92
CA SER A 189 6.37 -7.06 -5.04
C SER A 189 7.20 -8.29 -4.71
N LEU A 190 7.64 -8.45 -3.46
CA LEU A 190 8.27 -9.69 -3.00
C LEU A 190 7.30 -10.88 -3.09
N TYR A 191 6.07 -10.72 -2.60
CA TYR A 191 5.02 -11.73 -2.69
C TYR A 191 4.77 -12.16 -4.14
N PHE A 192 4.74 -11.20 -5.07
CA PHE A 192 4.60 -11.43 -6.50
C PHE A 192 5.78 -12.23 -7.09
N LEU A 193 7.02 -11.76 -6.87
CA LEU A 193 8.22 -12.35 -7.46
C LEU A 193 8.50 -13.76 -6.95
N ASN A 194 8.22 -14.04 -5.67
CA ASN A 194 8.37 -15.39 -5.11
C ASN A 194 7.36 -16.40 -5.70
N ARG A 195 6.35 -15.94 -6.45
CA ARG A 195 5.37 -16.77 -7.16
C ARG A 195 5.59 -16.83 -8.67
N GLN A 196 6.68 -16.24 -9.19
CA GLN A 196 7.08 -16.38 -10.58
C GLN A 196 8.24 -17.38 -10.72
N SER A 197 8.30 -18.08 -11.85
CA SER A 197 9.45 -18.94 -12.15
C SER A 197 10.73 -18.12 -12.28
N GLN A 198 11.87 -18.71 -11.91
CA GLN A 198 13.16 -18.04 -12.07
C GLN A 198 13.45 -17.69 -13.54
N SER A 199 13.02 -18.55 -14.48
CA SER A 199 13.14 -18.27 -15.91
C SER A 199 12.35 -17.04 -16.36
N TRP A 200 11.16 -16.81 -15.80
CA TRP A 200 10.36 -15.61 -16.08
C TRP A 200 11.06 -14.39 -15.50
N LYS A 201 11.52 -14.45 -14.25
CA LYS A 201 12.24 -13.35 -13.60
C LYS A 201 13.51 -12.95 -14.36
N ASN A 202 14.33 -13.93 -14.75
CA ASN A 202 15.55 -13.69 -15.54
C ASN A 202 15.27 -13.01 -16.89
N LYS A 203 14.09 -13.27 -17.48
CA LYS A 203 13.71 -12.68 -18.77
C LYS A 203 13.16 -11.27 -18.61
N TYR A 204 12.27 -11.06 -17.65
CA TYR A 204 11.44 -9.86 -17.59
C TYR A 204 11.86 -8.84 -16.54
N ILE A 205 12.60 -9.23 -15.49
CA ILE A 205 12.91 -8.34 -14.37
C ILE A 205 14.40 -8.01 -14.38
N ARG A 206 14.73 -6.73 -14.52
CA ARG A 206 16.09 -6.22 -14.41
C ARG A 206 16.53 -6.14 -12.95
N SER A 207 15.73 -5.51 -12.11
CA SER A 207 16.01 -5.33 -10.68
C SER A 207 14.75 -4.92 -9.91
N LEU A 208 14.82 -5.07 -8.59
CA LEU A 208 13.84 -4.60 -7.62
C LEU A 208 14.48 -3.50 -6.75
N ILE A 209 13.93 -2.29 -6.79
CA ILE A 209 14.32 -1.16 -5.94
C ILE A 209 13.22 -0.95 -4.92
N THR A 210 13.55 -1.01 -3.63
CA THR A 210 12.58 -0.87 -2.55
C THR A 210 12.91 0.35 -1.70
N LEU A 211 11.91 1.17 -1.44
CA LEU A 211 12.01 2.42 -0.69
C LEU A 211 11.20 2.28 0.61
N GLY A 212 11.87 2.03 1.72
CA GLY A 212 11.25 1.92 3.05
C GLY A 212 10.30 0.72 3.20
N GLY A 213 10.64 -0.43 2.64
CA GLY A 213 9.81 -1.65 2.72
C GLY A 213 9.65 -2.18 4.16
N PRO A 214 8.42 -2.35 4.69
CA PRO A 214 8.18 -2.86 6.04
C PRO A 214 8.24 -4.39 6.07
N TRP A 215 9.43 -4.97 5.87
CA TRP A 215 9.63 -6.42 5.70
C TRP A 215 9.11 -7.26 6.88
N GLY A 216 9.25 -6.74 8.10
CA GLY A 216 8.75 -7.37 9.31
C GLY A 216 7.46 -6.77 9.85
N GLY A 217 6.77 -5.90 9.10
CA GLY A 217 5.68 -5.09 9.62
C GLY A 217 6.16 -3.82 10.33
N SER A 218 5.25 -3.16 11.07
CA SER A 218 5.53 -1.89 11.74
C SER A 218 4.72 -1.68 13.02
N MET A 219 5.32 -0.99 14.00
CA MET A 219 4.62 -0.54 15.21
C MET A 219 3.52 0.49 14.91
N LYS A 220 3.60 1.18 13.77
CA LYS A 220 2.53 2.06 13.30
C LYS A 220 1.22 1.30 13.08
N ALA A 221 1.25 0.07 12.58
CA ALA A 221 0.04 -0.75 12.43
C ALA A 221 -0.62 -1.06 13.79
N VAL A 222 0.18 -1.29 14.84
CA VAL A 222 -0.31 -1.47 16.21
C VAL A 222 -1.02 -0.20 16.71
N LYS A 223 -0.40 0.98 16.51
CA LYS A 223 -1.02 2.28 16.82
C LYS A 223 -2.34 2.46 16.07
N VAL A 224 -2.42 2.09 14.79
CA VAL A 224 -3.66 2.18 13.99
C VAL A 224 -4.79 1.39 14.65
N PHE A 225 -4.56 0.14 15.05
CA PHE A 225 -5.58 -0.65 15.75
C PHE A 225 -5.97 -0.06 17.10
N ALA A 226 -5.00 0.41 17.89
CA ALA A 226 -5.25 0.91 19.24
C ALA A 226 -5.92 2.29 19.26
N ALA A 227 -5.40 3.24 18.48
CA ALA A 227 -5.75 4.67 18.57
C ALA A 227 -6.16 5.32 17.23
N GLY A 228 -5.90 4.65 16.10
CA GLY A 228 -6.00 5.22 14.76
C GLY A 228 -4.77 6.05 14.38
N ASP A 229 -4.70 6.46 13.12
CA ASP A 229 -3.67 7.35 12.60
C ASP A 229 -4.29 8.57 11.94
N ASP A 230 -3.74 9.74 12.25
CA ASP A 230 -4.14 11.04 11.71
C ASP A 230 -3.51 11.35 10.35
N LEU A 231 -2.82 10.37 9.74
CA LEU A 231 -2.15 10.48 8.45
C LEU A 231 -1.12 11.64 8.41
N GLY A 232 -0.58 12.01 9.57
CA GLY A 232 0.36 13.13 9.71
C GLY A 232 -0.29 14.51 9.74
N SER A 233 -1.62 14.60 9.88
CA SER A 233 -2.37 15.85 9.92
C SER A 233 -3.18 15.96 11.21
N TYR A 234 -2.78 16.87 12.10
CA TYR A 234 -3.39 17.06 13.42
C TYR A 234 -4.89 17.42 13.39
N VAL A 235 -5.41 17.85 12.23
CA VAL A 235 -6.84 18.17 12.06
C VAL A 235 -7.70 16.94 11.80
N LEU A 236 -7.09 15.79 11.46
CA LEU A 236 -7.80 14.56 11.18
C LEU A 236 -8.06 13.77 12.47
N PRO A 237 -9.32 13.46 12.81
CA PRO A 237 -9.65 12.76 14.04
C PRO A 237 -9.23 11.28 13.97
N SER A 238 -8.09 10.93 14.58
CA SER A 238 -7.57 9.54 14.59
C SER A 238 -8.62 8.53 15.06
N LYS A 239 -9.41 8.88 16.09
CA LYS A 239 -10.48 8.00 16.62
C LYS A 239 -11.53 7.66 15.57
N THR A 240 -11.91 8.61 14.72
CA THR A 240 -12.91 8.39 13.66
C THR A 240 -12.28 7.58 12.53
N LEU A 241 -11.07 7.97 12.09
CA LEU A 241 -10.33 7.25 11.05
C LEU A 241 -10.03 5.80 11.42
N ARG A 242 -9.79 5.51 12.71
CA ARG A 242 -9.65 4.16 13.25
C ARG A 242 -10.82 3.26 12.85
N GLY A 243 -12.03 3.80 12.75
CA GLY A 243 -13.23 3.06 12.35
C GLY A 243 -13.13 2.44 10.96
N GLY A 244 -12.39 3.08 10.04
CA GLY A 244 -12.10 2.56 8.70
C GLY A 244 -10.77 1.80 8.68
N GLN A 245 -9.69 2.43 9.15
CA GLN A 245 -8.33 1.89 9.05
C GLN A 245 -8.19 0.48 9.66
N ARG A 246 -8.81 0.22 10.82
CA ARG A 246 -8.72 -1.10 11.46
C ARG A 246 -9.41 -2.22 10.67
N THR A 247 -10.27 -1.88 9.71
CA THR A 247 -10.96 -2.86 8.87
C THR A 247 -10.12 -3.34 7.68
N TYR A 248 -8.96 -2.72 7.45
CA TYR A 248 -8.11 -3.06 6.31
C TYR A 248 -7.28 -4.31 6.61
N ALA A 249 -7.44 -5.34 5.80
CA ALA A 249 -6.64 -6.56 5.88
C ALA A 249 -5.14 -6.25 5.68
N SER A 250 -4.80 -5.21 4.92
CA SER A 250 -3.42 -4.72 4.79
C SER A 250 -2.83 -4.22 6.12
N THR A 251 -3.64 -3.60 6.98
CA THR A 251 -3.17 -3.14 8.30
C THR A 251 -2.86 -4.33 9.20
N ALA A 252 -3.67 -5.39 9.17
CA ALA A 252 -3.37 -6.64 9.88
C ALA A 252 -2.11 -7.31 9.33
N TRP A 253 -1.94 -7.33 8.00
CA TRP A 253 -0.76 -7.89 7.35
C TRP A 253 0.55 -7.17 7.71
N LEU A 254 0.47 -5.85 7.97
CA LEU A 254 1.62 -5.02 8.34
C LEU A 254 1.87 -4.95 9.85
N LEU A 255 1.18 -5.76 10.67
CA LEU A 255 1.54 -5.93 12.07
C LEU A 255 2.95 -6.51 12.24
N PRO A 256 3.63 -6.23 13.37
CA PRO A 256 4.94 -6.80 13.67
C PRO A 256 4.99 -8.32 13.47
N SER A 257 6.09 -8.80 12.90
CA SER A 257 6.33 -10.21 12.60
C SER A 257 7.35 -10.82 13.57
N LYS A 258 7.13 -12.08 13.93
CA LYS A 258 8.05 -12.87 14.78
C LYS A 258 9.43 -13.08 14.16
N LEU A 259 9.59 -12.79 12.87
CA LEU A 259 10.89 -12.82 12.19
C LEU A 259 11.82 -11.67 12.65
N PHE A 260 11.27 -10.59 13.22
CA PHE A 260 12.03 -9.39 13.59
C PHE A 260 11.79 -8.95 15.04
N TRP A 261 10.59 -9.15 15.58
CA TRP A 261 10.24 -8.80 16.96
C TRP A 261 10.31 -10.01 17.87
N ASN A 262 10.93 -9.82 19.04
CA ASN A 262 11.04 -10.89 20.03
C ASN A 262 9.69 -11.14 20.71
N ASP A 263 9.39 -12.40 21.01
CA ASP A 263 8.20 -12.82 21.75
C ASP A 263 8.06 -12.16 23.14
N THR A 264 9.17 -11.69 23.74
CA THR A 264 9.16 -11.01 25.05
C THR A 264 9.16 -9.49 24.95
N GLU A 265 9.25 -8.94 23.75
CA GLU A 265 9.26 -7.49 23.52
C GLU A 265 7.88 -6.91 23.79
N ILE A 266 7.83 -5.83 24.58
CA ILE A 266 6.58 -5.14 24.89
C ILE A 266 6.27 -4.21 23.72
N LEU A 267 5.20 -4.53 22.99
CA LEU A 267 4.73 -3.75 21.85
C LEU A 267 3.71 -2.68 22.28
N ILE A 268 2.97 -2.95 23.36
CA ILE A 268 1.95 -2.04 23.87
C ILE A 268 2.02 -2.07 25.38
N SER A 269 2.12 -0.90 26.01
CA SER A 269 2.02 -0.73 27.45
C SER A 269 0.79 0.08 27.80
N VAL A 270 -0.15 -0.53 28.51
CA VAL A 270 -1.33 0.17 29.05
C VAL A 270 -1.12 0.35 30.54
N GLN A 271 -0.85 1.60 30.94
CA GLN A 271 -0.56 1.96 32.32
C GLN A 271 -1.59 1.38 33.29
N ASN A 272 -1.09 0.71 34.34
CA ASN A 272 -1.89 0.09 35.40
C ASN A 272 -2.90 -0.98 34.92
N LYS A 273 -2.73 -1.54 33.70
CA LYS A 273 -3.58 -2.62 33.18
C LYS A 273 -2.76 -3.83 32.72
N ARG A 274 -2.10 -3.72 31.57
CA ARG A 274 -1.46 -4.85 30.90
C ARG A 274 -0.43 -4.38 29.87
N ASN A 275 0.61 -5.18 29.72
CA ASN A 275 1.54 -5.10 28.59
C ASN A 275 1.21 -6.20 27.58
N TYR A 276 1.33 -5.89 26.30
CA TYR A 276 1.08 -6.83 25.20
C TYR A 276 2.37 -7.05 24.43
N THR A 277 2.67 -8.32 24.21
CA THR A 277 3.77 -8.80 23.37
C THR A 277 3.22 -9.41 22.07
N MET A 278 4.11 -9.90 21.21
CA MET A 278 3.76 -10.73 20.04
C MET A 278 2.84 -11.91 20.38
N LYS A 279 2.91 -12.46 21.60
CA LYS A 279 2.07 -13.58 22.05
C LYS A 279 0.67 -13.15 22.49
N ASP A 280 0.48 -11.86 22.75
CA ASP A 280 -0.74 -11.32 23.33
C ASP A 280 -1.70 -10.72 22.30
N PHE A 281 -1.42 -10.81 21.00
CA PHE A 281 -2.27 -10.18 19.97
C PHE A 281 -3.73 -10.62 20.05
N LYS A 282 -4.00 -11.89 20.39
CA LYS A 282 -5.39 -12.33 20.63
C LYS A 282 -6.06 -11.48 21.72
N TYR A 283 -5.41 -11.36 22.87
CA TYR A 283 -5.94 -10.58 23.99
C TYR A 283 -6.02 -9.09 23.66
N PHE A 284 -5.05 -8.55 22.93
CA PHE A 284 -5.09 -7.17 22.46
C PHE A 284 -6.36 -6.90 21.64
N PHE A 285 -6.68 -7.78 20.68
CA PHE A 285 -7.88 -7.64 19.85
C PHE A 285 -9.19 -7.84 20.63
N ASP A 286 -9.20 -8.76 21.60
CA ASP A 286 -10.31 -8.93 22.53
C ASP A 286 -10.52 -7.64 23.37
N ASP A 287 -9.45 -7.05 23.90
CA ASP A 287 -9.49 -5.86 24.78
C ASP A 287 -9.87 -4.56 24.07
N ILE A 288 -9.67 -4.46 22.75
CA ILE A 288 -10.13 -3.32 21.92
C ILE A 288 -11.48 -3.55 21.23
N ASP A 289 -12.16 -4.66 21.54
CA ASP A 289 -13.44 -5.07 20.96
C ASP A 289 -13.37 -5.10 19.41
N PHE A 290 -12.37 -5.80 18.87
CA PHE A 290 -12.16 -5.91 17.44
C PHE A 290 -11.56 -7.27 17.02
N ASN A 291 -12.31 -8.34 17.31
CA ASN A 291 -11.85 -9.72 17.07
C ASN A 291 -11.58 -10.06 15.60
N ASP A 292 -12.28 -9.39 14.66
CA ASP A 292 -12.01 -9.53 13.22
C ASP A 292 -10.55 -9.19 12.89
N GLY A 293 -9.93 -8.26 13.63
CA GLY A 293 -8.52 -7.93 13.46
C GLY A 293 -7.58 -9.11 13.72
N TYR A 294 -7.88 -9.92 14.73
CA TYR A 294 -7.10 -11.13 15.01
C TYR A 294 -7.32 -12.21 13.94
N GLU A 295 -8.56 -12.31 13.43
CA GLU A 295 -8.87 -13.24 12.35
C GLU A 295 -8.15 -12.84 11.05
N MET A 296 -8.12 -11.56 10.70
CA MET A 296 -7.33 -11.02 9.58
C MET A 296 -5.82 -11.24 9.78
N LEU A 297 -5.30 -11.09 10.99
CA LEU A 297 -3.88 -11.38 11.28
C LEU A 297 -3.55 -12.83 10.95
N LYS A 298 -4.36 -13.80 11.40
CA LYS A 298 -4.16 -15.23 11.09
C LYS A 298 -4.19 -15.51 9.58
N ASP A 299 -5.04 -14.80 8.82
CA ASP A 299 -5.13 -14.97 7.37
C ASP A 299 -3.93 -14.38 6.62
N THR A 300 -3.18 -13.46 7.24
CA THR A 300 -2.19 -12.63 6.53
C THR A 300 -0.75 -12.79 7.03
N GLU A 301 -0.52 -13.20 8.28
CA GLU A 301 0.82 -13.26 8.91
C GLU A 301 1.82 -14.14 8.15
N GLY A 302 1.35 -15.18 7.48
CA GLY A 302 2.18 -16.14 6.73
C GLY A 302 2.46 -15.76 5.27
N LEU A 303 1.89 -14.68 4.74
CA LEU A 303 1.90 -14.43 3.29
C LEU A 303 3.29 -14.19 2.70
N LEU A 304 4.21 -13.64 3.49
CA LEU A 304 5.61 -13.41 3.11
C LEU A 304 6.53 -14.60 3.40
N GLY A 305 6.03 -15.66 4.05
CA GLY A 305 6.83 -16.81 4.46
C GLY A 305 8.05 -16.39 5.28
N PRO A 306 9.23 -17.00 5.08
CA PRO A 306 10.46 -16.65 5.79
C PRO A 306 11.25 -15.49 5.14
N LEU A 307 10.61 -14.67 4.27
CA LEU A 307 11.26 -13.65 3.45
C LEU A 307 12.32 -14.19 2.48
N ASP A 308 11.95 -15.22 1.71
CA ASP A 308 12.80 -15.77 0.66
C ASP A 308 13.25 -14.70 -0.33
N HIS A 309 14.54 -14.71 -0.69
CA HIS A 309 15.12 -13.76 -1.64
C HIS A 309 14.38 -13.81 -3.00
N PRO A 310 14.05 -12.66 -3.63
CA PRO A 310 13.21 -12.64 -4.84
C PRO A 310 13.89 -13.21 -6.09
N GLY A 311 15.16 -13.59 -6.03
CA GLY A 311 15.91 -14.18 -7.15
C GLY A 311 16.21 -13.18 -8.28
N VAL A 312 16.24 -11.89 -7.99
CA VAL A 312 16.63 -10.82 -8.92
C VAL A 312 17.61 -9.88 -8.21
N GLU A 313 18.25 -8.97 -8.93
CA GLU A 313 19.05 -7.91 -8.30
C GLU A 313 18.14 -7.03 -7.41
N VAL A 314 18.57 -6.75 -6.18
CA VAL A 314 17.80 -5.98 -5.20
C VAL A 314 18.59 -4.77 -4.72
N HIS A 315 17.96 -3.60 -4.73
CA HIS A 315 18.45 -2.39 -4.08
C HIS A 315 17.49 -2.03 -2.95
N CYS A 316 17.90 -2.29 -1.71
CA CYS A 316 17.08 -2.03 -0.53
C CYS A 316 17.48 -0.71 0.13
N LEU A 317 16.64 0.32 0.00
CA LEU A 317 16.84 1.62 0.63
C LEU A 317 15.88 1.76 1.81
N HIS A 318 16.40 2.17 2.96
CA HIS A 318 15.61 2.46 4.15
C HIS A 318 16.10 3.73 4.85
N GLY A 319 15.18 4.42 5.52
CA GLY A 319 15.52 5.55 6.37
C GLY A 319 16.15 5.10 7.69
N SER A 320 16.96 5.98 8.28
CA SER A 320 17.54 5.80 9.61
C SER A 320 17.71 7.16 10.28
N GLY A 321 17.70 7.22 11.62
CA GLY A 321 17.92 8.46 12.37
C GLY A 321 16.70 9.39 12.43
N VAL A 322 15.51 8.87 12.16
CA VAL A 322 14.23 9.55 12.38
C VAL A 322 13.49 8.78 13.45
N SER A 323 12.99 9.47 14.49
CA SER A 323 12.21 8.84 15.55
C SER A 323 10.94 8.19 14.97
N THR A 324 10.69 6.94 15.35
CA THR A 324 9.52 6.17 14.93
C THR A 324 8.67 5.83 16.15
N VAL A 325 7.40 5.49 15.91
CA VAL A 325 6.56 4.88 16.97
C VAL A 325 7.21 3.55 17.37
N GLU A 326 7.42 3.37 18.67
CA GLU A 326 7.96 2.18 19.32
C GLU A 326 7.00 1.70 20.40
#